data_AF-A0A2R6KKH9-F1
#
_entry.id   AF-A0A2R6KKH9-F1
#
_cell.length_a   1.000
_cell.length_b   1.000
_cell.length_c   1.000
_cell.angle_alpha   90.00
_cell.angle_beta   90.00
_cell.angle_gamma   90.00
#
_symmetry.space_group_name_H-M   'P 1'
#
loop_
_entity.id
_entity.type
_entity.pdbx_description
1 polymer ?
#
loop_
_entity_poly.entity_id
_entity_poly.type
_entity_poly.pdbx_seq_one_letter_code
_entity_poly.pdbx_strand_id
1 'polypeptide(L)'
;EGYLAAPETLVGAPEGRRWGRFVYRAVGYTFTLGFLAFFVLLAMAGVRQRWLLVVFAVWFLVNGIIAAGLAKLAGAHWTSAGVGGAVAWLTSVNPLLAPGWFAGYVELRYLEVNIGDISRLNDLLADEELPIPDLVRQMREVPLFRLILIVGMTNIGSFVASVLFATVLLPHLSAEIGGVAALADRMLEGARRSARLLWSIVNT
;
A
#
# COMPACT_ATOMS: atom_id res chain seq x y z
N GLU A 1 -2.69 45.72 4.14
CA GLU A 1 -4.08 45.20 4.15
C GLU A 1 -4.62 44.86 2.74
N GLY A 2 -3.77 44.42 1.79
CA GLY A 2 -4.20 44.12 0.41
C GLY A 2 -4.39 42.63 0.07
N TYR A 3 -4.04 41.72 0.98
CA TYR A 3 -4.07 40.27 0.74
C TYR A 3 -5.45 39.60 0.86
N LEU A 4 -6.47 40.35 1.32
CA LEU A 4 -7.84 39.86 1.52
C LEU A 4 -8.81 40.31 0.44
N ALA A 5 -8.35 41.07 -0.56
CA ALA A 5 -9.21 41.72 -1.54
C ALA A 5 -9.65 40.82 -2.71
N ALA A 6 -9.04 39.63 -2.88
CA ALA A 6 -9.36 38.70 -3.96
C ALA A 6 -9.04 37.23 -3.59
N PRO A 7 -9.80 36.61 -2.67
CA PRO A 7 -9.56 35.23 -2.24
C PRO A 7 -9.66 34.21 -3.39
N GLU A 8 -10.40 34.52 -4.46
CA GLU A 8 -10.50 33.73 -5.69
C GLU A 8 -9.20 33.65 -6.51
N THR A 9 -8.23 34.52 -6.26
CA THR A 9 -6.91 34.50 -6.92
C THR A 9 -5.87 33.65 -6.18
N LEU A 10 -6.17 33.19 -4.96
CA LEU A 10 -5.16 32.57 -4.10
C LEU A 10 -4.77 31.14 -4.50
N VAL A 11 -5.62 30.40 -5.20
CA VAL A 11 -5.23 29.19 -5.93
C VAL A 11 -6.27 28.97 -7.01
N GLY A 12 -5.89 29.01 -8.28
CA GLY A 12 -6.77 28.54 -9.35
C GLY A 12 -7.23 27.11 -9.02
N ALA A 13 -8.52 26.95 -8.68
CA ALA A 13 -9.10 25.64 -8.54
C ALA A 13 -8.88 24.91 -9.87
N PRO A 14 -8.18 23.76 -9.90
CA PRO A 14 -7.98 23.05 -11.15
C PRO A 14 -9.32 22.43 -11.55
N GLU A 15 -10.08 23.15 -12.37
CA GLU A 15 -11.39 22.75 -12.88
C GLU A 15 -11.33 21.48 -13.75
N GLY A 16 -10.13 20.99 -14.11
CA GLY A 16 -9.91 19.76 -14.87
C GLY A 16 -9.93 18.43 -14.09
N ARG A 17 -10.08 18.42 -12.76
CA ARG A 17 -9.83 17.21 -11.91
C ARG A 17 -11.03 16.27 -11.66
N ARG A 18 -12.17 16.45 -12.34
CA ARG A 18 -13.39 15.65 -12.06
C ARG A 18 -13.29 14.22 -12.60
N TRP A 19 -12.84 14.07 -13.85
CA TRP A 19 -12.66 12.77 -14.49
C TRP A 19 -11.54 11.94 -13.87
N GLY A 20 -10.40 12.56 -13.56
CA GLY A 20 -9.29 11.89 -12.87
C GLY A 20 -9.68 11.40 -11.47
N ARG A 21 -10.45 12.19 -10.69
CA ARG A 21 -10.99 11.75 -9.40
C ARG A 21 -11.96 10.57 -9.53
N PHE A 22 -12.80 10.59 -10.55
CA PHE A 22 -13.74 9.50 -10.81
C PHE A 22 -13.00 8.20 -11.12
N VAL A 23 -12.03 8.23 -12.04
CA VAL A 23 -11.20 7.06 -12.39
C VAL A 23 -10.44 6.53 -11.17
N TYR A 24 -9.77 7.41 -10.42
CA TYR A 24 -9.04 7.02 -9.22
C TYR A 24 -9.94 6.32 -8.18
N ARG A 25 -11.13 6.86 -7.93
CA ARG A 25 -12.12 6.24 -7.03
C ARG A 25 -12.62 4.91 -7.58
N ALA A 26 -12.94 4.85 -8.87
CA ALA A 26 -13.42 3.64 -9.52
C ALA A 26 -12.38 2.52 -9.42
N VAL A 27 -11.10 2.80 -9.71
CA VAL A 27 -10.00 1.83 -9.58
C VAL A 27 -9.85 1.36 -8.14
N GLY A 28 -9.79 2.29 -7.17
CA GLY A 28 -9.65 1.95 -5.76
C GLY A 28 -10.79 1.06 -5.24
N TYR A 29 -12.04 1.41 -5.56
CA TYR A 29 -13.21 0.61 -5.16
C TYR A 29 -13.28 -0.73 -5.88
N THR A 30 -12.98 -0.77 -7.17
CA THR A 30 -12.95 -2.04 -7.93
C THR A 30 -11.93 -2.99 -7.33
N PHE A 31 -10.73 -2.50 -7.00
CA PHE A 31 -9.70 -3.32 -6.39
C PHE A 31 -10.09 -3.80 -4.99
N THR A 32 -10.64 -2.90 -4.16
CA THR A 32 -11.11 -3.25 -2.81
C THR A 32 -12.22 -4.30 -2.84
N LEU A 33 -13.22 -4.11 -3.70
CA LEU A 33 -14.32 -5.06 -3.86
C LEU A 33 -13.83 -6.38 -4.45
N GLY A 34 -12.92 -6.34 -5.44
CA GLY A 34 -12.31 -7.53 -6.03
C GLY A 34 -11.51 -8.34 -5.01
N PHE A 35 -10.74 -7.66 -4.17
CA PHE A 35 -9.98 -8.29 -3.09
C PHE A 35 -10.90 -8.92 -2.03
N LEU A 36 -11.95 -8.21 -1.61
CA LEU A 36 -12.93 -8.76 -0.68
C LEU A 36 -13.66 -9.97 -1.29
N ALA A 37 -14.09 -9.86 -2.54
CA ALA A 37 -14.71 -10.95 -3.28
C ALA A 37 -13.77 -12.16 -3.39
N PHE A 38 -12.48 -11.94 -3.62
CA PHE A 38 -11.48 -13.01 -3.64
C PHE A 38 -11.48 -13.81 -2.33
N PHE A 39 -11.40 -13.16 -1.17
CA PHE A 39 -11.44 -13.87 0.12
C PHE A 39 -12.76 -14.58 0.40
N VAL A 40 -13.89 -13.97 0.02
CA VAL A 40 -15.23 -14.59 0.16
C VAL A 40 -15.34 -15.83 -0.72
N LEU A 41 -14.92 -15.74 -1.98
CA LEU A 41 -14.88 -16.86 -2.92
C LEU A 41 -13.96 -17.97 -2.41
N LEU A 42 -12.82 -17.60 -1.83
CA LEU A 42 -11.84 -18.52 -1.29
C LEU A 42 -12.38 -19.29 -0.07
N ALA A 43 -13.17 -18.63 0.79
CA ALA A 43 -13.90 -19.28 1.87
C ALA A 43 -15.01 -20.21 1.35
N MET A 44 -15.78 -19.78 0.34
CA MET A 44 -16.85 -20.59 -0.26
C MET A 44 -16.33 -21.80 -1.05
N ALA A 45 -15.11 -21.72 -1.59
CA ALA A 45 -14.46 -22.80 -2.33
C ALA A 45 -14.18 -24.05 -1.47
N GLY A 46 -14.43 -23.99 -0.15
CA GLY A 46 -14.21 -25.13 0.76
C GLY A 46 -12.75 -25.53 0.88
N VAL A 47 -11.84 -24.61 0.54
CA VAL A 47 -10.39 -24.83 0.68
C VAL A 47 -10.10 -25.08 2.16
N ARG A 48 -9.25 -26.07 2.45
CA ARG A 48 -8.90 -26.46 3.83
C ARG A 48 -8.56 -25.21 4.64
N GLN A 49 -9.32 -24.93 5.70
CA GLN A 49 -9.17 -23.73 6.54
C GLN A 49 -7.71 -23.48 6.94
N ARG A 50 -6.96 -24.55 7.23
CA ARG A 50 -5.53 -24.48 7.54
C ARG A 50 -4.67 -23.90 6.42
N TRP A 51 -4.92 -24.26 5.16
CA TRP A 51 -4.15 -23.72 4.03
C TRP A 51 -4.44 -22.23 3.84
N LEU A 52 -5.70 -21.81 3.98
CA LEU A 52 -6.09 -20.40 3.90
C LEU A 52 -5.38 -19.54 4.95
N LEU A 53 -5.31 -20.04 6.18
CA LEU A 53 -4.58 -19.40 7.26
C LEU A 53 -3.08 -19.32 6.97
N VAL A 54 -2.48 -20.35 6.38
CA VAL A 54 -1.06 -20.33 5.98
C VAL A 54 -0.81 -19.30 4.89
N VAL A 55 -1.62 -19.26 3.84
CA VAL A 55 -1.49 -18.28 2.74
C VAL A 55 -1.63 -16.86 3.26
N PHE A 56 -2.64 -16.61 4.10
CA PHE A 56 -2.84 -15.31 4.73
C PHE A 56 -1.66 -14.93 5.65
N ALA A 57 -1.17 -15.87 6.47
CA ALA A 57 -0.04 -15.63 7.36
C ALA A 57 1.25 -15.34 6.59
N VAL A 58 1.55 -16.10 5.53
CA VAL A 58 2.71 -15.86 4.67
C VAL A 58 2.60 -14.50 3.99
N TRP A 59 1.44 -14.19 3.40
CA TRP A 59 1.19 -12.89 2.78
C TRP A 59 1.39 -11.73 3.75
N PHE A 60 0.79 -11.82 4.95
CA PHE A 60 0.90 -10.83 6.00
C PHE A 60 2.35 -10.64 6.46
N LEU A 61 3.05 -11.73 6.75
CA LEU A 61 4.44 -11.69 7.22
C LEU A 61 5.39 -11.14 6.17
N VAL A 62 5.26 -11.54 4.92
CA VAL A 62 6.14 -11.09 3.82
C VAL A 62 5.95 -9.59 3.59
N ASN A 63 4.72 -9.11 3.56
CA ASN A 63 4.44 -7.67 3.46
C ASN A 63 5.00 -6.91 4.66
N GLY A 64 4.73 -7.39 5.88
CA GLY A 64 5.17 -6.73 7.10
C GLY A 64 6.68 -6.66 7.22
N ILE A 65 7.39 -7.77 6.99
CA ILE A 65 8.84 -7.85 7.14
C ILE A 65 9.54 -7.00 6.08
N ILE A 66 9.15 -7.08 4.81
CA ILE A 66 9.81 -6.31 3.75
C ILE A 66 9.53 -4.81 3.92
N ALA A 67 8.27 -4.41 4.19
CA ALA A 67 7.93 -3.01 4.40
C ALA A 67 8.63 -2.42 5.64
N ALA A 68 8.61 -3.13 6.78
CA ALA A 68 9.31 -2.70 7.99
C ALA A 68 10.83 -2.67 7.78
N GLY A 69 11.38 -3.66 7.05
CA GLY A 69 12.80 -3.72 6.70
C GLY A 69 13.23 -2.51 5.86
N LEU A 70 12.51 -2.20 4.79
CA LEU A 70 12.79 -1.02 3.97
C LEU A 70 12.58 0.29 4.73
N ALA A 71 11.55 0.39 5.58
CA ALA A 71 11.37 1.53 6.47
C ALA A 71 12.56 1.70 7.43
N LYS A 72 13.07 0.59 8.00
CA LYS A 72 14.27 0.62 8.85
C LYS A 72 15.51 1.05 8.10
N LEU A 73 15.72 0.56 6.87
CA LEU A 73 16.81 0.96 5.98
C LEU A 73 16.72 2.44 5.61
N ALA A 74 15.50 3.00 5.52
CA ALA A 74 15.26 4.43 5.31
C ALA A 74 15.52 5.28 6.56
N GLY A 75 15.82 4.67 7.71
CA GLY A 75 16.12 5.37 8.96
C GLY A 75 14.94 5.53 9.92
N ALA A 76 13.80 4.85 9.68
CA ALA A 76 12.63 4.95 10.56
C ALA A 76 12.91 4.45 11.99
N HIS A 77 12.18 4.94 12.97
CA HIS A 77 12.19 4.34 14.30
C HIS A 77 11.53 2.95 14.29
N TRP A 78 11.90 2.08 15.23
CA TRP A 78 11.33 0.71 15.30
C TRP A 78 9.81 0.70 15.43
N THR A 79 9.25 1.65 16.18
CA THR A 79 7.81 1.86 16.32
C THR A 79 7.17 2.24 14.98
N SER A 80 7.74 3.20 14.26
CA SER A 80 7.28 3.63 12.94
C SER A 80 7.36 2.50 11.90
N ALA A 81 8.48 1.79 11.86
CA ALA A 81 8.69 0.64 10.97
C ALA A 81 7.73 -0.51 11.31
N GLY A 82 7.54 -0.80 12.61
CA GLY A 82 6.61 -1.82 13.09
C GLY A 82 5.17 -1.52 12.71
N VAL A 83 4.73 -0.27 12.88
CA VAL A 83 3.39 0.17 12.45
C VAL A 83 3.24 0.07 10.94
N GLY A 84 4.21 0.60 10.17
CA GLY A 84 4.22 0.49 8.70
C GLY A 84 4.15 -0.95 8.22
N GLY A 85 4.92 -1.85 8.82
CA GLY A 85 4.89 -3.29 8.54
C GLY A 85 3.54 -3.93 8.91
N ALA A 86 3.02 -3.65 10.09
CA ALA A 86 1.75 -4.23 10.57
C ALA A 86 0.55 -3.88 9.68
N VAL A 87 0.60 -2.72 8.99
CA VAL A 87 -0.43 -2.27 8.07
C VAL A 87 -0.05 -2.43 6.59
N ALA A 88 1.11 -3.03 6.27
CA ALA A 88 1.62 -3.15 4.91
C ALA A 88 0.68 -3.92 3.96
N TRP A 89 -0.10 -4.84 4.51
CA TRP A 89 -1.09 -5.62 3.77
C TRP A 89 -2.32 -4.80 3.36
N LEU A 90 -2.61 -3.66 4.01
CA LEU A 90 -3.77 -2.84 3.67
C LEU A 90 -3.69 -2.29 2.25
N THR A 91 -2.50 -2.04 1.70
CA THR A 91 -2.36 -1.56 0.31
C THR A 91 -2.83 -2.59 -0.70
N SER A 92 -2.62 -3.88 -0.43
CA SER A 92 -3.17 -4.94 -1.30
C SER A 92 -4.68 -5.11 -1.14
N VAL A 93 -5.31 -4.50 -0.12
CA VAL A 93 -6.78 -4.41 0.00
C VAL A 93 -7.28 -3.14 -0.70
N ASN A 94 -6.70 -2.00 -0.36
CA ASN A 94 -7.06 -0.70 -0.86
C ASN A 94 -5.76 0.05 -1.23
N PRO A 95 -5.47 0.22 -2.53
CA PRO A 95 -4.26 0.87 -3.01
C PRO A 95 -4.09 2.31 -2.51
N LEU A 96 -5.18 2.93 -2.04
CA LEU A 96 -5.17 4.28 -1.49
C LEU A 96 -4.68 4.32 -0.04
N LEU A 97 -4.68 3.17 0.67
CA LEU A 97 -4.20 3.02 2.03
C LEU A 97 -2.76 2.50 2.03
N ALA A 98 -1.82 3.43 1.83
CA ALA A 98 -0.39 3.11 1.79
C ALA A 98 0.21 3.06 3.21
N PRO A 99 0.97 2.03 3.60
CA PRO A 99 1.53 1.88 4.95
C PRO A 99 2.49 2.99 5.34
N GLY A 100 3.14 3.61 4.35
CA GLY A 100 4.03 4.72 4.54
C GLY A 100 3.36 5.90 5.26
N TRP A 101 2.07 6.16 5.03
CA TRP A 101 1.36 7.22 5.75
C TRP A 101 1.27 6.94 7.25
N PHE A 102 1.04 5.68 7.64
CA PHE A 102 0.98 5.27 9.04
C PHE A 102 2.37 5.28 9.68
N ALA A 103 3.39 4.77 8.96
CA ALA A 103 4.78 4.85 9.40
C ALA A 103 5.22 6.30 9.59
N GLY A 104 4.91 7.17 8.63
CA GLY A 104 5.22 8.60 8.68
C GLY A 104 4.49 9.33 9.80
N TYR A 105 3.21 9.03 10.03
CA TYR A 105 2.45 9.61 11.14
C TYR A 105 3.07 9.29 12.51
N VAL A 106 3.53 8.06 12.70
CA VAL A 106 4.23 7.65 13.93
C VAL A 106 5.63 8.28 13.98
N GLU A 107 6.33 8.36 12.85
CA GLU A 107 7.66 8.94 12.76
C GLU A 107 7.68 10.43 13.12
N LEU A 108 6.60 11.17 12.83
CA LEU A 108 6.43 12.58 13.24
C LEU A 108 6.46 12.79 14.77
N ARG A 109 6.39 11.73 15.58
CA ARG A 109 6.61 11.82 17.03
C ARG A 109 8.09 11.92 17.40
N TYR A 110 8.98 11.57 16.48
CA TYR A 110 10.44 11.57 16.65
C TYR A 110 11.16 12.58 15.75
N LEU A 111 10.42 13.18 14.81
CA LEU A 111 10.93 14.11 13.81
C LEU A 111 10.13 15.39 13.80
N GLU A 112 10.83 16.51 13.90
CA GLU A 112 10.27 17.84 13.72
C GLU A 112 10.52 18.30 12.28
N VAL A 113 9.44 18.47 11.53
CA VAL A 113 9.49 18.91 10.13
C VAL A 113 9.10 20.38 10.07
N ASN A 114 9.90 21.19 9.38
CA ASN A 114 9.71 22.64 9.29
C ASN A 114 9.56 23.09 7.84
N ILE A 115 8.90 24.24 7.62
CA ILE A 115 8.78 24.82 6.28
C ILE A 115 10.17 25.16 5.69
N GLY A 116 11.12 25.55 6.55
CA GLY A 116 12.51 25.81 6.17
C GLY A 116 13.25 24.59 5.59
N ASP A 117 12.80 23.37 5.87
CA ASP A 117 13.38 22.16 5.28
C ASP A 117 13.21 22.14 3.76
N ILE A 118 12.14 22.75 3.23
CA ILE A 118 11.89 22.85 1.79
C ILE A 118 12.94 23.74 1.14
N SER A 119 13.24 24.89 1.74
CA SER A 119 14.30 25.78 1.25
C SER A 119 15.65 25.07 1.24
N ARG A 120 16.01 24.39 2.34
CA ARG A 120 17.26 23.62 2.42
C ARG A 120 17.34 22.52 1.36
N LEU A 121 16.24 21.81 1.09
CA LEU A 121 16.22 20.80 0.03
C LEU A 121 16.36 21.42 -1.36
N ASN A 122 15.72 22.56 -1.61
CA ASN A 122 15.86 23.27 -2.88
C ASN A 122 17.30 23.76 -3.09
N ASP A 123 17.94 24.30 -2.06
CA ASP A 123 19.33 24.73 -2.12
C ASP A 123 20.26 23.55 -2.45
N LEU A 124 20.07 22.40 -1.78
CA LEU A 124 20.82 21.17 -2.07
C LEU A 124 20.59 20.65 -3.50
N LEU A 125 19.35 20.72 -4.00
CA LEU A 125 19.00 20.24 -5.35
C LEU A 125 19.45 21.21 -6.46
N ALA A 126 19.67 22.48 -6.15
CA ALA A 126 20.14 23.49 -7.10
C ALA A 126 21.66 23.46 -7.32
N ASP A 127 22.40 22.77 -6.45
CA ASP A 127 23.84 22.60 -6.57
C ASP A 127 24.16 21.46 -7.55
N GLU A 128 24.49 21.83 -8.78
CA GLU A 128 24.84 20.90 -9.88
C GLU A 128 26.26 20.33 -9.76
N GLU A 129 27.10 20.87 -8.88
CA GLU A 129 28.48 20.43 -8.68
C GLU A 129 28.59 19.29 -7.65
N LEU A 130 27.57 19.12 -6.81
CA LEU A 130 27.51 18.05 -5.81
C LEU A 130 27.40 16.65 -6.44
N PRO A 131 28.31 15.72 -6.10
CA PRO A 131 28.13 14.31 -6.45
C PRO A 131 26.83 13.75 -5.88
N ILE A 132 26.10 12.96 -6.67
CA ILE A 132 24.82 12.34 -6.26
C ILE A 132 24.88 11.61 -4.90
N PRO A 133 25.93 10.84 -4.57
CA PRO A 133 26.01 10.18 -3.25
C PRO A 133 26.05 11.17 -2.09
N ASP A 134 26.77 12.28 -2.25
CA ASP A 134 26.89 13.33 -1.25
C ASP A 134 25.60 14.13 -1.13
N LEU A 135 24.95 14.43 -2.26
CA LEU A 135 23.62 15.04 -2.29
C LEU A 135 22.61 14.20 -1.49
N VAL A 136 22.50 12.90 -1.78
CA VAL A 136 21.57 12.01 -1.06
C VAL A 136 21.93 11.91 0.42
N ARG A 137 23.22 11.87 0.77
CA ARG A 137 23.65 11.88 2.18
C ARG A 137 23.18 13.14 2.89
N GLN A 138 23.39 14.31 2.30
CA GLN A 138 22.97 15.61 2.86
C GLN A 138 21.45 15.74 2.94
N MET A 139 20.72 15.29 1.92
CA MET A 139 19.26 15.28 1.94
C MET A 139 18.72 14.41 3.07
N ARG A 140 19.34 13.25 3.38
CA ARG A 140 18.94 12.40 4.51
C ARG A 140 19.09 13.06 5.89
N GLU A 141 19.91 14.10 5.99
CA GLU A 141 20.03 14.90 7.21
C GLU A 141 18.87 15.90 7.38
N VAL A 142 18.10 16.16 6.31
CA VAL A 142 16.93 17.04 6.37
C VAL A 142 15.70 16.26 6.87
N PRO A 143 15.03 16.69 7.96
CA PRO A 143 13.89 15.97 8.55
C PRO A 143 12.76 15.66 7.56
N LEU A 144 12.37 16.64 6.74
CA LEU A 144 11.34 16.46 5.72
C LEU A 144 11.69 15.34 4.73
N PHE A 145 12.90 15.34 4.19
CA PHE A 145 13.31 14.32 3.23
C PHE A 145 13.42 12.94 3.89
N ARG A 146 13.93 12.88 5.13
CA ARG A 146 13.98 11.63 5.89
C ARG A 146 12.59 11.04 6.07
N LEU A 147 11.60 11.86 6.42
CA LEU A 147 10.20 11.45 6.53
C LEU A 147 9.65 10.92 5.19
N ILE A 148 9.84 11.67 4.10
CA ILE A 148 9.40 11.27 2.74
C ILE A 148 10.07 9.95 2.33
N LEU A 149 11.36 9.80 2.60
CA LEU A 149 12.12 8.58 2.31
C LEU A 149 11.55 7.37 3.07
N ILE A 150 11.25 7.53 4.36
CA ILE A 150 10.62 6.49 5.18
C ILE A 150 9.26 6.09 4.61
N VAL A 151 8.39 7.06 4.35
CA VAL A 151 7.05 6.86 3.76
C VAL A 151 7.19 6.11 2.43
N GLY A 152 8.05 6.60 1.54
CA GLY A 152 8.27 6.04 0.21
C GLY A 152 8.82 4.61 0.26
N MET A 153 9.86 4.36 1.06
CA MET A 153 10.48 3.04 1.19
C MET A 153 9.53 2.00 1.81
N THR A 154 8.68 2.41 2.77
CA THR A 154 7.63 1.54 3.32
C THR A 154 6.63 1.13 2.23
N ASN A 155 6.21 2.07 1.38
CA ASN A 155 5.28 1.82 0.28
C ASN A 155 5.91 0.93 -0.81
N ILE A 156 7.15 1.20 -1.19
CA ILE A 156 7.92 0.36 -2.12
C ILE A 156 8.03 -1.06 -1.56
N GLY A 157 8.29 -1.21 -0.27
CA GLY A 157 8.40 -2.52 0.38
C GLY A 157 7.11 -3.31 0.31
N SER A 158 5.97 -2.70 0.64
CA SER A 158 4.65 -3.33 0.51
C SER A 158 4.33 -3.70 -0.94
N PHE A 159 4.65 -2.84 -1.91
CA PHE A 159 4.43 -3.14 -3.32
C PHE A 159 5.29 -4.33 -3.79
N VAL A 160 6.59 -4.31 -3.54
CA VAL A 160 7.53 -5.39 -3.89
C VAL A 160 7.12 -6.70 -3.22
N ALA A 161 6.72 -6.66 -1.94
CA ALA A 161 6.22 -7.82 -1.22
C ALA A 161 4.94 -8.39 -1.82
N SER A 162 4.00 -7.54 -2.25
CA SER A 162 2.77 -7.95 -2.92
C SER A 162 3.06 -8.62 -4.26
N VAL A 163 3.99 -8.07 -5.06
CA VAL A 163 4.44 -8.68 -6.32
C VAL A 163 5.11 -10.02 -6.06
N LEU A 164 6.09 -10.07 -5.14
CA LEU A 164 6.79 -11.30 -4.76
C LEU A 164 5.82 -12.38 -4.29
N PHE A 165 4.83 -11.99 -3.47
CA PHE A 165 3.82 -12.91 -2.99
C PHE A 165 2.99 -13.48 -4.15
N ALA A 166 2.47 -12.64 -5.03
CA ALA A 166 1.61 -13.07 -6.12
C ALA A 166 2.34 -13.91 -7.19
N THR A 167 3.60 -13.59 -7.51
CA THR A 167 4.34 -14.21 -8.62
C THR A 167 5.22 -15.38 -8.20
N VAL A 168 5.67 -15.44 -6.94
CA VAL A 168 6.59 -16.47 -6.46
C VAL A 168 5.95 -17.32 -5.37
N LEU A 169 5.49 -16.69 -4.29
CA LEU A 169 5.05 -17.44 -3.10
C LEU A 169 3.71 -18.13 -3.30
N LEU A 170 2.73 -17.45 -3.88
CA LEU A 170 1.40 -18.01 -4.10
C LEU A 170 1.44 -19.22 -5.06
N PRO A 171 2.13 -19.18 -6.22
CA PRO A 171 2.31 -20.37 -7.05
C PRO A 171 2.95 -21.52 -6.27
N HIS A 172 4.01 -21.24 -5.49
CA HIS A 172 4.69 -22.25 -4.69
C HIS A 172 3.78 -22.89 -3.64
N LEU A 173 3.05 -22.08 -2.86
CA LEU A 173 2.08 -22.54 -1.85
C LEU A 173 0.87 -23.26 -2.47
N SER A 174 0.52 -22.92 -3.71
CA SER A 174 -0.59 -23.56 -4.42
C SER A 174 -0.22 -24.92 -5.04
N ALA A 175 1.07 -25.19 -5.26
CA ALA A 175 1.53 -26.43 -5.89
C ALA A 175 1.04 -27.68 -5.11
N GLU A 176 0.98 -27.60 -3.79
CA GLU A 176 0.50 -28.68 -2.91
C GLU A 176 -1.00 -29.00 -3.04
N ILE A 177 -1.78 -28.10 -3.66
CA ILE A 177 -3.25 -28.24 -3.79
C ILE A 177 -3.73 -28.32 -5.25
N GLY A 178 -2.81 -28.55 -6.20
CA GLY A 178 -3.13 -28.65 -7.64
C GLY A 178 -2.84 -27.37 -8.44
N GLY A 179 -2.14 -26.40 -7.85
CA GLY A 179 -1.72 -25.15 -8.49
C GLY A 179 -2.80 -24.06 -8.53
N VAL A 180 -2.43 -22.91 -9.08
CA VAL A 180 -3.30 -21.72 -9.17
C VAL A 180 -4.55 -21.97 -10.03
N ALA A 181 -4.42 -22.78 -11.10
CA ALA A 181 -5.56 -23.11 -11.97
C ALA A 181 -6.63 -23.92 -11.24
N ALA A 182 -6.24 -24.98 -10.53
CA ALA A 182 -7.16 -25.77 -9.73
C ALA A 182 -7.83 -24.96 -8.62
N LEU A 183 -7.12 -23.98 -8.04
CA LEU A 183 -7.70 -23.06 -7.07
C LEU A 183 -8.80 -22.19 -7.71
N ALA A 184 -8.55 -21.64 -8.89
CA ALA A 184 -9.52 -20.83 -9.63
C ALA A 184 -10.78 -21.62 -9.97
N ASP A 185 -10.63 -22.88 -10.41
CA ASP A 185 -11.75 -23.77 -10.71
C ASP A 185 -12.60 -24.05 -9.46
N ARG A 186 -11.94 -24.33 -8.32
CA ARG A 186 -12.62 -24.55 -7.02
C ARG A 186 -13.39 -23.31 -6.56
N MET A 187 -12.84 -22.12 -6.77
CA MET A 187 -13.52 -20.86 -6.46
C MET A 187 -14.77 -20.65 -7.34
N LEU A 188 -14.67 -20.94 -8.64
CA LEU A 188 -15.80 -20.87 -9.57
C LEU A 188 -16.89 -21.88 -9.23
N GLU A 189 -16.52 -23.11 -8.91
CA GLU A 189 -17.45 -24.15 -8.47
C GLU A 189 -18.15 -23.79 -7.15
N GLY A 190 -17.39 -23.31 -6.17
CA GLY A 190 -17.90 -22.82 -4.89
C GLY A 190 -18.91 -21.69 -5.08
N ALA A 191 -18.58 -20.70 -5.92
CA ALA A 191 -19.48 -19.61 -6.27
C ALA A 191 -20.78 -20.08 -6.91
N ARG A 192 -20.69 -20.99 -7.90
CA ARG A 192 -21.86 -21.57 -8.59
C ARG A 192 -22.73 -22.37 -7.62
N ARG A 193 -22.13 -23.12 -6.70
CA ARG A 193 -22.87 -23.87 -5.67
C ARG A 193 -23.61 -22.93 -4.73
N SER A 194 -22.95 -21.91 -4.21
CA SER A 194 -23.56 -20.90 -3.32
C SER A 194 -24.70 -20.14 -4.02
N ALA A 195 -24.51 -19.74 -5.28
CA ALA A 195 -25.55 -19.08 -6.08
C ALA A 195 -26.79 -19.95 -6.25
N ARG A 196 -26.62 -21.25 -6.55
CA ARG A 196 -27.74 -22.20 -6.64
C ARG A 196 -28.48 -22.37 -5.32
N LEU A 197 -27.76 -22.43 -4.19
CA LEU A 197 -28.38 -22.53 -2.87
C LEU A 197 -29.22 -21.29 -2.54
N LEU A 198 -28.66 -20.10 -2.76
CA LEU A 198 -29.40 -18.84 -2.56
C LEU A 198 -30.63 -18.77 -3.48
N TRP A 199 -30.50 -19.14 -4.75
CA TRP A 199 -31.62 -19.21 -5.69
C TRP A 199 -32.71 -20.19 -5.26
N SER A 200 -32.34 -21.35 -4.71
CA SER A 200 -33.31 -22.32 -4.20
C SER A 200 -34.08 -21.80 -2.98
N ILE A 201 -33.43 -21.07 -2.07
CA ILE A 201 -34.07 -20.48 -0.88
C ILE A 201 -35.07 -19.37 -1.28
N VAL A 202 -34.75 -18.58 -2.31
CA VAL A 202 -35.62 -17.48 -2.78
C VAL A 202 -36.87 -18.00 -3.53
N ASN A 203 -36.76 -19.17 -4.18
CA ASN A 203 -37.85 -19.79 -4.93
C ASN A 203 -38.59 -20.91 -4.17
N THR A 204 -38.41 -21.00 -2.84
CA THR A 204 -39.17 -21.87 -1.94
C THR A 204 -40.14 -21.02 -1.13
#